data_AF-A0A0F9G2Q6-F1
#
_entry.id   AF-A0A0F9G2Q6-F1
#
_cell.length_a   1.000
_cell.length_b   1.000
_cell.length_c   1.000
_cell.angle_alpha   90.00
_cell.angle_beta   90.00
_cell.angle_gamma   90.00
#
_symmetry.space_group_name_H-M   'P 1'
#
loop_
_entity.id
_entity.type
_entity.pdbx_description
1 polymer ?
#
loop_
_entity_poly.entity_id
_entity_poly.type
_entity_poly.pdbx_seq_one_letter_code
_entity_poly.pdbx_strand_id
1 'polypeptide(L)'
;MTDKDQKMRYSNAELETIKVTFNEDVLFLLRKFFLGGKLTVDEQKALTIFKDNIPAVEVLRKELLPVIDPDAPQFQLMDMYLTIEYRGKHPDEILCEARIRDVLIDYFDQKFIELTTSITSTITLQGLLSSKVEPLQRATNLAGRNMILFHLESHLNDFKVLATKKEETKEEQEERAKKDSVE
;
A
#
# COMPACT_ATOMS: atom_id res chain seq x y z
N MET A 1 -6.33 -8.84 -20.13
CA MET A 1 -6.47 -7.61 -20.93
C MET A 1 -7.31 -6.65 -20.11
N THR A 2 -6.68 -5.62 -19.58
CA THR A 2 -7.36 -4.47 -18.97
C THR A 2 -8.31 -3.86 -20.00
N ASP A 3 -9.46 -3.42 -19.51
CA ASP A 3 -10.44 -2.71 -20.33
C ASP A 3 -9.80 -1.42 -20.86
N LYS A 4 -9.86 -1.18 -22.18
CA LYS A 4 -9.27 0.02 -22.80
C LYS A 4 -9.91 1.30 -22.28
N ASP A 5 -11.12 1.21 -21.74
CA ASP A 5 -11.84 2.34 -21.14
C ASP A 5 -11.60 2.45 -19.62
N GLN A 6 -10.72 1.63 -19.04
CA GLN A 6 -10.38 1.68 -17.62
C GLN A 6 -9.64 2.98 -17.29
N LYS A 7 -10.34 3.91 -16.62
CA LYS A 7 -9.78 5.20 -16.18
C LYS A 7 -9.12 5.16 -14.80
N MET A 8 -9.24 4.06 -14.08
CA MET A 8 -8.76 3.90 -12.69
C MET A 8 -7.77 2.74 -12.60
N ARG A 9 -6.80 2.84 -11.69
CA ARG A 9 -5.78 1.80 -11.48
C ARG A 9 -6.39 0.45 -11.08
N TYR A 10 -7.52 0.50 -10.41
CA TYR A 10 -8.31 -0.67 -10.04
C TYR A 10 -9.35 -0.97 -11.12
N SER A 11 -9.43 -2.25 -11.50
CA SER A 11 -10.52 -2.80 -12.28
C SER A 11 -11.82 -2.80 -11.46
N ASN A 12 -12.96 -2.96 -12.14
CA ASN A 12 -14.27 -3.01 -11.46
C ASN A 12 -14.36 -4.16 -10.43
N ALA A 13 -13.74 -5.31 -10.73
CA ALA A 13 -13.70 -6.44 -9.81
C ALA A 13 -12.86 -6.14 -8.55
N GLU A 14 -11.74 -5.44 -8.72
CA GLU A 14 -10.91 -4.99 -7.58
C GLU A 14 -11.66 -3.94 -6.75
N LEU A 15 -12.34 -2.98 -7.38
CA LEU A 15 -13.16 -1.98 -6.68
C LEU A 15 -14.28 -2.63 -5.86
N GLU A 16 -14.95 -3.64 -6.41
CA GLU A 16 -15.97 -4.39 -5.67
C GLU A 16 -15.37 -5.15 -4.48
N THR A 17 -14.21 -5.79 -4.70
CA THR A 17 -13.44 -6.45 -3.64
C THR A 17 -13.09 -5.46 -2.52
N ILE A 18 -12.67 -4.25 -2.88
CA ILE A 18 -12.35 -3.18 -1.93
C ILE A 18 -13.56 -2.84 -1.07
N LYS A 19 -14.70 -2.58 -1.70
CA LYS A 19 -15.95 -2.17 -1.02
C LYS A 19 -16.47 -3.23 -0.06
N VAL A 20 -16.47 -4.50 -0.47
CA VAL A 20 -17.04 -5.59 0.34
C VAL A 20 -16.09 -6.00 1.47
N THR A 21 -14.78 -5.87 1.28
CA THR A 21 -13.80 -6.43 2.21
C THR A 21 -13.23 -5.42 3.20
N PHE A 22 -12.88 -4.20 2.76
CA PHE A 22 -12.07 -3.26 3.56
C PHE A 22 -12.94 -2.31 4.39
N ASN A 23 -13.75 -2.88 5.27
CA ASN A 23 -14.44 -2.12 6.30
C ASN A 23 -13.47 -1.68 7.41
N GLU A 24 -13.96 -0.84 8.32
CA GLU A 24 -13.12 -0.24 9.38
C GLU A 24 -12.46 -1.28 10.29
N ASP A 25 -13.15 -2.36 10.65
CA ASP A 25 -12.61 -3.43 11.49
C ASP A 25 -11.46 -4.17 10.80
N VAL A 26 -11.63 -4.48 9.50
CA VAL A 26 -10.57 -5.11 8.69
C VAL A 26 -9.38 -4.18 8.55
N LEU A 27 -9.60 -2.89 8.32
CA LEU A 27 -8.50 -1.91 8.23
C LEU A 27 -7.72 -1.79 9.55
N PHE A 28 -8.40 -1.80 10.70
CA PHE A 28 -7.75 -1.82 12.00
C PHE A 28 -6.96 -3.12 12.25
N LEU A 29 -7.52 -4.26 11.86
CA LEU A 29 -6.85 -5.56 11.93
C LEU A 29 -5.55 -5.56 11.10
N LEU A 30 -5.63 -5.13 9.84
CA LEU A 30 -4.48 -5.06 8.94
C LEU A 30 -3.43 -4.10 9.48
N ARG A 31 -3.85 -2.91 9.93
CA ARG A 31 -2.97 -1.93 10.59
C ARG A 31 -2.20 -2.58 11.74
N LYS A 32 -2.91 -3.27 12.63
CA LYS A 32 -2.30 -3.93 13.78
C LYS A 32 -1.32 -5.04 13.37
N PHE A 33 -1.68 -5.86 12.39
CA PHE A 33 -0.83 -6.90 11.83
C PHE A 33 0.47 -6.32 11.23
N PHE A 34 0.35 -5.35 10.32
CA PHE A 34 1.52 -4.74 9.68
C PHE A 34 2.42 -4.08 10.72
N LEU A 35 1.86 -3.35 11.69
CA LEU A 35 2.65 -2.74 12.77
C LEU A 35 3.30 -3.74 13.75
N GLY A 36 3.05 -5.05 13.59
CA GLY A 36 3.59 -6.09 14.48
C GLY A 36 2.94 -6.10 15.86
N GLY A 37 1.70 -5.62 15.97
CA GLY A 37 0.92 -5.65 17.19
C GLY A 37 0.47 -7.07 17.54
N LYS A 38 0.34 -7.36 18.85
CA LYS A 38 -0.15 -8.65 19.34
C LYS A 38 -1.64 -8.81 18.99
N LEU A 39 -1.97 -9.81 18.18
CA LEU A 39 -3.34 -10.14 17.84
C LEU A 39 -4.02 -10.94 18.97
N THR A 40 -5.31 -10.69 19.18
CA THR A 40 -6.18 -11.53 19.99
C THR A 40 -6.52 -12.82 19.25
N VAL A 41 -7.12 -13.79 19.94
CA VAL A 41 -7.56 -15.05 19.32
C VAL A 41 -8.56 -14.80 18.20
N ASP A 42 -9.47 -13.85 18.36
CA ASP A 42 -10.49 -13.56 17.36
C ASP A 42 -9.94 -12.72 16.19
N GLU A 43 -9.03 -11.78 16.46
CA GLU A 43 -8.29 -11.08 15.41
C GLU A 43 -7.44 -12.06 14.58
N GLN A 44 -6.82 -13.06 15.22
CA GLN A 44 -6.07 -14.09 14.50
C GLN A 44 -6.96 -14.91 13.57
N LYS A 45 -8.17 -15.27 14.02
CA LYS A 45 -9.16 -15.96 13.15
C LYS A 45 -9.60 -15.05 12.00
N ALA A 46 -9.92 -13.78 12.28
CA ALA A 46 -10.30 -12.81 11.26
C ALA A 46 -9.17 -12.60 10.24
N LEU A 47 -7.91 -12.60 10.67
CA LEU A 47 -6.76 -12.49 9.79
C LEU A 47 -6.62 -13.73 8.89
N THR A 48 -6.88 -14.93 9.42
CA THR A 48 -6.91 -16.16 8.62
C THR A 48 -8.00 -16.10 7.55
N ILE A 49 -9.21 -15.64 7.91
CA ILE A 49 -10.31 -15.45 6.94
C ILE A 49 -9.90 -14.43 5.86
N PHE A 50 -9.28 -13.32 6.24
CA PHE A 50 -8.79 -12.33 5.29
C PHE A 50 -7.72 -12.90 4.37
N LYS A 51 -6.75 -13.65 4.92
CA LYS A 51 -5.69 -14.31 4.16
C LYS A 51 -6.23 -15.25 3.08
N ASP A 52 -7.31 -15.96 3.38
CA ASP A 52 -7.94 -16.89 2.43
C ASP A 52 -8.74 -16.16 1.32
N ASN A 53 -9.03 -14.87 1.50
CA ASN A 53 -9.62 -14.01 0.47
C ASN A 53 -8.53 -13.50 -0.50
N ILE A 54 -8.13 -14.36 -1.43
CA ILE A 54 -7.05 -14.09 -2.39
C ILE A 54 -7.23 -12.76 -3.15
N PRO A 55 -8.41 -12.43 -3.71
CA PRO A 55 -8.62 -11.12 -4.36
C PRO A 55 -8.30 -9.93 -3.45
N ALA A 56 -8.70 -9.99 -2.17
CA ALA A 56 -8.42 -8.91 -1.23
C ALA A 56 -6.93 -8.81 -0.90
N VAL A 57 -6.24 -9.94 -0.75
CA VAL A 57 -4.79 -9.98 -0.52
C VAL A 57 -4.03 -9.42 -1.74
N GLU A 58 -4.43 -9.78 -2.95
CA GLU A 58 -3.82 -9.28 -4.19
C GLU A 58 -3.99 -7.77 -4.33
N VAL A 59 -5.18 -7.25 -4.07
CA VAL A 59 -5.46 -5.80 -4.10
C VAL A 59 -4.66 -5.07 -3.02
N LEU A 60 -4.60 -5.61 -1.79
CA LEU A 60 -3.79 -5.05 -0.71
C LEU A 60 -2.30 -5.02 -1.08
N ARG A 61 -1.80 -6.08 -1.72
CA ARG A 61 -0.41 -6.15 -2.20
C ARG A 61 -0.15 -5.19 -3.34
N LYS A 62 -1.06 -5.08 -4.30
CA LYS A 62 -0.97 -4.10 -5.40
C LYS A 62 -0.83 -2.68 -4.85
N GLU A 63 -1.57 -2.35 -3.79
CA GLU A 63 -1.53 -1.01 -3.21
C GLU A 63 -0.27 -0.75 -2.39
N LEU A 64 0.12 -1.66 -1.49
CA LEU A 64 1.27 -1.47 -0.61
C LEU A 64 2.61 -1.75 -1.28
N LEU A 65 2.64 -2.60 -2.30
CA LEU A 65 3.81 -3.02 -3.08
C LEU A 65 3.48 -3.06 -4.58
N PRO A 66 3.24 -1.90 -5.22
CA PRO A 66 3.10 -1.83 -6.66
C PRO A 66 4.30 -2.45 -7.38
N VAL A 67 4.01 -3.27 -8.38
CA VAL A 67 4.96 -3.68 -9.41
C VAL A 67 4.64 -2.95 -10.70
N ILE A 68 5.66 -2.74 -11.53
CA ILE A 68 5.50 -2.12 -12.85
C ILE A 68 4.50 -2.94 -13.66
N ASP A 69 3.38 -2.30 -14.00
CA ASP A 69 2.31 -2.88 -14.81
C ASP A 69 2.27 -2.16 -16.17
N PRO A 70 2.70 -2.82 -17.26
CA PRO A 70 2.69 -2.22 -18.60
C PRO A 70 1.27 -1.98 -19.12
N ASP A 71 0.27 -2.64 -18.53
CA ASP A 71 -1.13 -2.54 -18.91
C ASP A 71 -1.91 -1.53 -18.03
N ALA A 72 -1.22 -0.82 -17.13
CA ALA A 72 -1.82 0.22 -16.31
C ALA A 72 -2.36 1.38 -17.16
N PRO A 73 -3.49 2.01 -16.76
CA PRO A 73 -3.98 3.20 -17.42
C PRO A 73 -2.93 4.32 -17.50
N GLN A 74 -3.03 5.14 -18.55
CA GLN A 74 -2.08 6.23 -18.76
C GLN A 74 -2.00 7.14 -17.53
N PHE A 75 -0.77 7.51 -17.14
CA PHE A 75 -0.46 8.31 -15.94
C PHE A 75 -0.80 7.65 -14.60
N GLN A 76 -1.11 6.36 -14.58
CA GLN A 76 -1.37 5.59 -13.35
C GLN A 76 -0.37 4.45 -13.15
N LEU A 77 0.76 4.52 -13.86
CA LEU A 77 1.89 3.66 -13.56
C LEU A 77 2.40 3.99 -12.16
N MET A 78 2.48 2.97 -11.32
CA MET A 78 2.99 3.05 -9.97
C MET A 78 4.19 2.12 -9.82
N ASP A 79 5.21 2.60 -9.13
CA ASP A 79 6.38 1.81 -8.75
C ASP A 79 7.01 2.45 -7.49
N MET A 80 7.66 1.60 -6.69
CA MET A 80 8.21 2.02 -5.39
C MET A 80 9.37 3.03 -5.50
N TYR A 81 10.06 3.06 -6.64
CA TYR A 81 11.18 3.96 -6.92
C TYR A 81 10.79 5.14 -7.81
N LEU A 82 9.63 5.10 -8.48
CA LEU A 82 9.16 6.16 -9.39
C LEU A 82 9.15 7.57 -8.74
N THR A 83 8.94 7.63 -7.43
CA THR A 83 8.86 8.87 -6.66
C THR A 83 10.20 9.37 -6.12
N ILE A 84 11.31 8.68 -6.38
CA ILE A 84 12.64 9.17 -6.01
C ILE A 84 13.00 10.36 -6.90
N GLU A 85 13.19 11.52 -6.26
CA GLU A 85 13.61 12.73 -6.97
C GLU A 85 15.12 12.71 -7.15
N TYR A 86 15.57 12.56 -8.40
CA TYR A 86 16.99 12.51 -8.75
C TYR A 86 17.53 13.82 -9.34
N ARG A 87 16.66 14.73 -9.79
CA ARG A 87 17.09 15.94 -10.50
C ARG A 87 17.77 16.90 -9.54
N GLY A 88 19.03 17.24 -9.83
CA GLY A 88 19.80 18.20 -9.04
C GLY A 88 20.35 17.65 -7.72
N LYS A 89 20.16 16.36 -7.41
CA LYS A 89 20.73 15.72 -6.22
C LYS A 89 22.09 15.08 -6.50
N HIS A 90 22.95 15.03 -5.49
CA HIS A 90 24.20 14.27 -5.57
C HIS A 90 23.89 12.75 -5.66
N PRO A 91 24.69 11.94 -6.38
CA PRO A 91 24.48 10.49 -6.46
C PRO A 91 24.33 9.80 -5.09
N ASP A 92 25.08 10.25 -4.09
CA ASP A 92 25.00 9.69 -2.73
C ASP A 92 23.64 9.95 -2.06
N GLU A 93 23.00 11.09 -2.33
CA GLU A 93 21.65 11.40 -1.81
C GLU A 93 20.61 10.48 -2.46
N ILE A 94 20.72 10.27 -3.78
CA ILE A 94 19.86 9.36 -4.53
C ILE A 94 20.01 7.92 -4.01
N LEU A 95 21.25 7.49 -3.78
CA LEU A 95 21.55 6.19 -3.18
C LEU A 95 20.97 6.04 -1.77
N CYS A 96 20.98 7.11 -0.96
CA CYS A 96 20.34 7.09 0.35
C CYS A 96 18.82 6.93 0.24
N GLU A 97 18.17 7.64 -0.69
CA GLU A 97 16.73 7.50 -0.94
C GLU A 97 16.36 6.11 -1.47
N ALA A 98 17.15 5.57 -2.38
CA ALA A 98 16.99 4.20 -2.87
C ALA A 98 17.06 3.18 -1.72
N ARG A 99 18.06 3.28 -0.84
CA ARG A 99 18.17 2.40 0.33
C ARG A 99 17.00 2.53 1.32
N ILE A 100 16.43 3.73 1.44
CA ILE A 100 15.21 3.94 2.24
C ILE A 100 14.03 3.20 1.62
N ARG A 101 13.91 3.21 0.27
CA ARG A 101 12.90 2.42 -0.46
C ARG A 101 13.15 0.92 -0.32
N ASP A 102 14.40 0.46 -0.37
CA ASP A 102 14.75 -0.95 -0.16
C ASP A 102 14.21 -1.45 1.19
N VAL A 103 14.44 -0.68 2.27
CA VAL A 103 13.92 -1.03 3.62
C VAL A 103 12.39 -1.12 3.64
N LEU A 104 11.70 -0.19 2.96
CA LEU A 104 10.24 -0.19 2.84
C LEU A 104 9.74 -1.45 2.10
N ILE A 105 10.35 -1.75 0.96
CA ILE A 105 10.00 -2.90 0.11
C ILE A 105 10.24 -4.20 0.85
N ASP A 106 11.43 -4.39 1.41
CA ASP A 106 11.80 -5.61 2.14
C ASP A 106 10.87 -5.83 3.33
N TYR A 107 10.50 -4.76 4.04
CA TYR A 107 9.57 -4.85 5.16
C TYR A 107 8.19 -5.33 4.73
N PHE A 108 7.60 -4.69 3.71
CA PHE A 108 6.27 -5.08 3.27
C PHE A 108 6.29 -6.47 2.60
N ASP A 109 7.33 -6.82 1.85
CA ASP A 109 7.42 -8.14 1.21
C ASP A 109 7.48 -9.24 2.27
N GLN A 110 8.30 -9.07 3.32
CA GLN A 110 8.32 -9.96 4.48
C GLN A 110 6.97 -10.03 5.17
N LYS A 111 6.26 -8.90 5.31
CA LYS A 111 4.93 -8.89 5.91
C LYS A 111 3.87 -9.60 5.07
N PHE A 112 3.95 -9.53 3.74
CA PHE A 112 3.08 -10.31 2.87
C PHE A 112 3.43 -11.80 2.89
N ILE A 113 4.72 -12.15 2.99
CA ILE A 113 5.14 -13.53 3.22
C ILE A 113 4.58 -14.02 4.57
N GLU A 114 4.68 -13.24 5.64
CA GLU A 114 4.12 -13.58 6.95
C GLU A 114 2.59 -13.72 6.93
N LEU A 115 1.90 -12.84 6.19
CA LEU A 115 0.44 -12.91 6.03
C LEU A 115 0.02 -14.19 5.30
N THR A 116 0.70 -14.52 4.20
CA THR A 116 0.32 -15.61 3.30
C THR A 116 0.90 -16.97 3.69
N THR A 117 1.95 -16.98 4.50
CA THR A 117 2.64 -18.22 4.94
C THR A 117 2.62 -18.34 6.47
N SER A 118 3.51 -19.15 7.04
CA SER A 118 3.79 -19.23 8.49
C SER A 118 5.19 -18.74 8.84
N ILE A 119 5.87 -18.08 7.89
CA ILE A 119 7.23 -17.56 8.05
C ILE A 119 7.16 -16.17 8.69
N THR A 120 7.76 -16.02 9.86
CA THR A 120 7.79 -14.74 10.58
C THR A 120 8.74 -13.74 9.92
N SER A 121 8.33 -12.47 9.82
CA SER A 121 9.20 -11.38 9.35
C SER A 121 10.42 -11.22 10.25
N THR A 122 11.58 -10.99 9.64
CA THR A 122 12.83 -10.68 10.36
C THR A 122 12.98 -9.19 10.64
N ILE A 123 12.48 -8.34 9.75
CA ILE A 123 12.49 -6.89 9.93
C ILE A 123 11.32 -6.50 10.84
N THR A 124 11.62 -5.77 11.91
CA THR A 124 10.62 -5.19 12.80
C THR A 124 10.81 -3.68 12.91
N LEU A 125 9.72 -2.94 13.11
CA LEU A 125 9.77 -1.48 13.28
C LEU A 125 10.65 -1.07 14.46
N GLN A 126 10.71 -1.89 15.51
CA GLN A 126 11.59 -1.66 16.66
C GLN A 126 13.05 -2.01 16.33
N GLY A 127 13.29 -3.06 15.55
CA GLY A 127 14.62 -3.45 15.09
C GLY A 127 15.29 -2.37 14.23
N LEU A 128 14.51 -1.64 13.43
CA LEU A 128 14.99 -0.49 12.64
C LEU A 128 15.50 0.67 13.52
N LEU A 129 15.15 0.72 14.80
CA LEU A 129 15.65 1.73 15.75
C LEU A 129 16.96 1.32 16.44
N SER A 130 17.53 0.15 16.10
CA SER A 130 18.75 -0.35 16.73
C SER A 130 19.89 0.66 16.65
N SER A 131 20.53 0.92 17.78
CA SER A 131 21.74 1.75 17.87
C SER A 131 23.03 0.96 17.57
N LYS A 132 22.93 -0.36 17.31
CA LYS A 132 24.06 -1.28 17.11
C LYS A 132 24.46 -1.43 15.64
N VAL A 133 24.20 -0.43 14.81
CA VAL A 133 24.54 -0.39 13.39
C VAL A 133 25.30 0.90 13.08
N GLU A 134 26.04 0.91 11.98
CA GLU A 134 26.81 2.08 11.56
C GLU A 134 25.91 3.32 11.37
N PRO A 135 26.43 4.55 11.59
CA PRO A 135 25.62 5.77 11.59
C PRO A 135 24.75 5.98 10.36
N LEU A 136 25.30 5.70 9.17
CA LEU A 136 24.56 5.83 7.91
C LEU A 136 23.41 4.82 7.84
N GLN A 137 23.67 3.55 8.18
CA GLN A 137 22.63 2.52 8.22
C GLN A 137 21.54 2.86 9.24
N ARG A 138 21.92 3.44 10.39
CA ARG A 138 20.97 3.90 11.40
C ARG A 138 20.06 5.00 10.86
N ALA A 139 20.62 5.97 10.13
CA ALA A 139 19.84 7.04 9.49
C ALA A 139 18.88 6.47 8.43
N THR A 140 19.37 5.57 7.56
CA THR A 140 18.54 4.86 6.57
C THR A 140 17.42 4.08 7.24
N ASN A 141 17.71 3.29 8.28
CA ASN A 141 16.70 2.50 8.99
C ASN A 141 15.63 3.38 9.65
N LEU A 142 16.03 4.50 10.26
CA LEU A 142 15.09 5.44 10.87
C LEU A 142 14.18 6.09 9.81
N ALA A 143 14.75 6.54 8.70
CA ALA A 143 13.99 7.12 7.60
C ALA A 143 13.06 6.07 6.96
N GLY A 144 13.55 4.85 6.71
CA GLY A 144 12.76 3.72 6.22
C GLY A 144 11.60 3.37 7.15
N ARG A 145 11.84 3.31 8.46
CA ARG A 145 10.78 3.11 9.47
C ARG A 145 9.69 4.18 9.36
N ASN A 146 10.06 5.45 9.30
CA ASN A 146 9.09 6.53 9.21
C ASN A 146 8.30 6.47 7.90
N MET A 147 8.98 6.11 6.81
CA MET A 147 8.33 5.90 5.52
C MET A 147 7.35 4.72 5.55
N ILE A 148 7.70 3.59 6.16
CA ILE A 148 6.79 2.44 6.34
C ILE A 148 5.51 2.87 7.04
N LEU A 149 5.63 3.64 8.14
CA LEU A 149 4.48 4.12 8.90
C LEU A 149 3.59 5.04 8.04
N PHE A 150 4.20 6.02 7.38
CA PHE A 150 3.46 6.95 6.52
C PHE A 150 2.77 6.25 5.34
N HIS A 151 3.49 5.34 4.68
CA HIS A 151 2.99 4.54 3.55
C HIS A 151 1.80 3.67 3.96
N LEU A 152 1.92 2.95 5.08
CA LEU A 152 0.84 2.12 5.61
C LEU A 152 -0.42 2.94 5.88
N GLU A 153 -0.30 4.03 6.64
CA GLU A 153 -1.46 4.85 7.02
C GLU A 153 -2.13 5.50 5.81
N SER A 154 -1.33 6.00 4.86
CA SER A 154 -1.86 6.64 3.64
C SER A 154 -2.68 5.65 2.81
N HIS A 155 -2.15 4.46 2.56
CA HIS A 155 -2.82 3.47 1.72
C HIS A 155 -4.00 2.77 2.43
N LEU A 156 -3.96 2.59 3.76
CA LEU A 156 -5.15 2.15 4.50
C LEU A 156 -6.27 3.21 4.45
N ASN A 157 -5.92 4.49 4.45
CA ASN A 157 -6.88 5.56 4.24
C ASN A 157 -7.43 5.54 2.80
N ASP A 158 -6.61 5.26 1.79
CA ASP A 158 -7.08 5.11 0.40
C ASP A 158 -8.11 3.98 0.28
N PHE A 159 -7.88 2.84 0.94
CA PHE A 159 -8.89 1.77 1.03
C PHE A 159 -10.18 2.24 1.70
N LYS A 160 -10.09 2.98 2.82
CA LYS A 160 -11.27 3.54 3.50
C LYS A 160 -12.07 4.45 2.56
N VAL A 161 -11.40 5.33 1.82
CA VAL A 161 -12.03 6.25 0.86
C VAL A 161 -12.68 5.47 -0.27
N LEU A 162 -11.97 4.50 -0.87
CA LEU A 162 -12.47 3.71 -1.99
C LEU A 162 -13.64 2.80 -1.59
N ALA A 163 -13.60 2.19 -0.40
CA ALA A 163 -14.66 1.33 0.10
C ALA A 163 -15.95 2.10 0.42
N THR A 164 -15.84 3.37 0.77
CA THR A 164 -17.00 4.24 1.08
C THR A 164 -17.46 5.10 -0.10
N LYS A 165 -16.72 5.08 -1.21
CA LYS A 165 -17.05 5.85 -2.42
C LYS A 165 -18.34 5.31 -3.03
N LYS A 166 -19.38 6.14 -3.02
CA LYS A 166 -20.64 5.85 -3.74
C LYS A 166 -20.36 5.81 -5.24
N GLU A 167 -20.93 4.82 -5.92
CA GLU A 167 -20.99 4.86 -7.38
C GLU A 167 -21.96 5.95 -7.80
N GLU A 168 -21.44 6.97 -8.48
CA GLU A 168 -22.28 7.95 -9.15
C GLU A 168 -22.99 7.28 -10.33
N THR A 169 -24.31 7.47 -10.39
CA THR A 169 -25.11 7.09 -11.55
C THR A 169 -24.68 7.87 -12.79
N LYS A 170 -25.04 7.38 -13.99
CA LYS A 170 -24.73 8.08 -15.25
C LYS A 170 -25.28 9.51 -15.26
N GLU A 171 -26.45 9.73 -14.67
CA GLU A 171 -27.06 11.06 -14.54
C GLU A 171 -26.24 11.99 -13.62
N GLU A 172 -25.75 11.49 -12.49
CA GLU A 172 -24.90 12.27 -11.57
C GLU A 172 -23.52 12.59 -12.20
N GLN A 173 -22.96 11.67 -12.98
CA GLN A 173 -21.72 11.91 -13.73
C GLN A 173 -21.90 12.98 -14.81
N GLU A 174 -23.03 12.97 -15.52
CA GLU A 174 -23.38 13.98 -16.53
C GLU A 174 -23.64 15.35 -15.88
N GLU A 175 -24.27 15.41 -14.71
CA GLU A 175 -24.47 16.65 -13.97
C GLU A 175 -23.14 17.25 -13.47
N ARG A 176 -22.21 16.43 -12.98
CA ARG A 176 -20.87 16.90 -12.58
C ARG A 176 -20.08 17.42 -13.78
N ALA A 177 -20.07 16.68 -14.89
CA ALA A 177 -19.42 17.11 -16.12
C ALA A 177 -20.00 18.44 -16.64
N LYS A 178 -21.31 18.64 -16.54
CA LYS A 178 -21.95 19.92 -16.88
C LYS A 178 -21.53 21.06 -15.96
N LYS A 179 -21.34 20.82 -14.65
CA LYS A 179 -20.86 21.84 -13.70
C LYS A 179 -19.40 22.23 -13.93
N ASP A 180 -18.53 21.27 -14.21
CA ASP A 180 -17.10 21.52 -14.47
C ASP A 180 -16.83 22.17 -15.83
N SER A 181 -17.86 22.26 -16.70
CA SER A 181 -17.78 22.90 -18.03
C SER A 181 -18.20 24.38 -18.03
N VAL A 182 -18.54 24.96 -16.87
CA VAL A 182 -19.03 26.36 -16.75
C VAL A 182 -18.05 27.30 -16.04
N GLU A 183 -16.79 26.89 -15.86
CA GLU A 183 -15.66 27.79 -15.54
C GLU A 183 -14.76 27.97 -16.77
#